data_AF-A0A4S2GRH1-F1
#
_entry.id   AF-A0A4S2GRH1-F1
#
_cell.length_a   1.000
_cell.length_b   1.000
_cell.length_c   1.000
_cell.angle_alpha   90.00
_cell.angle_beta   90.00
_cell.angle_gamma   90.00
#
_symmetry.space_group_name_H-M   'P 1'
#
loop_
_entity.id
_entity.type
_entity.pdbx_description
1 polymer ?
#
loop_
_entity_poly.entity_id
_entity_poly.type
_entity_poly.pdbx_seq_one_letter_code
_entity_poly.pdbx_strand_id
1 'polypeptide(L)' 'DNLYEVALWSDMLKVEGDELFYAYMVDNQAIVIPETIDAIRALTGTISSAEESIAKTDAALGIGLLTETLGQR' A
#
# COMPACT_ATOMS: atom_id res chain seq x y z
N ASP A 1 12.27 9.45 6.16
CA ASP A 1 11.18 8.48 6.25
C ASP A 1 10.20 8.72 5.14
N ASN A 2 9.88 7.67 4.38
CA ASN A 2 8.83 7.63 3.39
C ASN A 2 7.74 6.71 3.92
N LEU A 3 6.47 7.08 3.77
CA LEU A 3 5.36 6.16 4.00
C LEU A 3 4.74 5.79 2.66
N TYR A 4 4.95 4.55 2.21
CA TYR A 4 4.40 4.07 0.95
C TYR A 4 2.92 3.69 1.09
N GLU A 5 2.53 3.27 2.29
CA GLU A 5 1.19 2.80 2.63
C GLU A 5 0.21 3.95 2.93
N VAL A 6 -1.08 3.71 2.66
CA VAL A 6 -2.15 4.55 3.19
C VAL A 6 -2.39 4.18 4.65
N ALA A 7 -2.19 5.13 5.57
CA ALA A 7 -2.50 4.91 6.97
C ALA A 7 -3.98 5.23 7.25
N LEU A 8 -4.64 4.37 8.02
CA LEU A 8 -6.03 4.51 8.44
C LEU A 8 -6.12 4.65 9.97
N TRP A 9 -6.94 5.58 10.46
CA TRP A 9 -7.29 5.64 11.88
C TRP A 9 -8.50 4.74 12.16
N SER A 10 -8.26 3.58 12.79
CA SER A 10 -9.30 2.60 13.15
C SER A 10 -10.41 3.19 14.00
N ASP A 11 -10.06 4.11 14.90
CA ASP A 11 -11.00 4.70 15.85
C ASP A 11 -11.97 5.70 15.19
N MET A 12 -11.67 6.12 13.96
CA MET A 12 -12.51 6.99 13.14
C MET A 12 -13.35 6.23 12.11
N LEU A 13 -13.28 4.89 12.09
CA LEU A 13 -14.08 4.05 11.21
C LEU A 13 -15.52 3.98 11.72
N LYS A 14 -16.48 4.45 10.91
CA LYS A 14 -17.91 4.46 11.27
C LYS A 14 -18.78 4.12 10.07
N VAL A 15 -19.81 3.30 10.30
CA VAL A 15 -20.85 3.01 9.30
C VAL A 15 -22.19 3.54 9.79
N GLU A 16 -22.90 4.29 8.95
CA GLU A 16 -24.27 4.74 9.19
C GLU A 16 -25.14 4.38 7.98
N GLY A 17 -26.07 3.43 8.16
CA GLY A 17 -26.89 2.93 7.05
C GLY A 17 -26.04 2.27 5.97
N ASP A 18 -25.97 2.90 4.79
CA ASP A 18 -25.16 2.52 3.64
C ASP A 18 -23.89 3.39 3.43
N GLU A 19 -23.59 4.30 4.37
CA GLU A 19 -22.43 5.19 4.30
C GLU A 19 -21.28 4.75 5.23
N LEU A 20 -20.04 4.76 4.70
CA LEU A 20 -18.80 4.47 5.44
C LEU A 20 -17.95 5.74 5.59
N PHE A 21 -17.65 6.12 6.83
CA PHE A 21 -16.79 7.23 7.20
C PHE A 21 -15.47 6.71 7.76
N TYR A 22 -14.37 7.31 7.31
CA TYR A 22 -13.02 7.03 7.81
C TYR A 22 -12.11 8.23 7.54
N ALA A 23 -11.02 8.31 8.30
CA ALA A 23 -9.92 9.23 8.03
C ALA A 23 -8.69 8.43 7.61
N TYR A 24 -7.98 8.93 6.61
CA TYR A 24 -6.75 8.34 6.12
C TYR A 24 -5.66 9.40 5.90
N MET A 25 -4.40 8.98 5.98
CA MET A 25 -3.24 9.82 5.69
C MET A 25 -2.52 9.29 4.46
N VAL A 26 -2.08 10.23 3.63
CA VAL A 26 -1.25 9.96 2.46
C VAL A 26 0.03 10.76 2.59
N ASP A 27 1.16 10.08 2.46
CA ASP A 27 2.43 10.74 2.14
C ASP A 27 2.51 10.93 0.63
N ASN A 28 2.11 12.13 0.18
CA ASN A 28 2.05 12.48 -1.24
C ASN A 28 3.42 12.38 -1.94
N GLN A 29 4.52 12.40 -1.18
CA GLN A 29 5.87 12.31 -1.76
C GLN A 29 6.26 10.87 -2.09
N ALA A 30 5.60 9.89 -1.48
CA ALA A 30 6.01 8.48 -1.53
C ALA A 30 4.98 7.53 -2.12
N ILE A 31 3.68 7.78 -1.95
CA ILE A 31 2.61 6.83 -2.28
C ILE A 31 2.64 6.30 -3.72
N VAL A 32 3.08 7.11 -4.69
CA VAL A 32 3.10 6.73 -6.12
C VAL A 32 4.35 5.96 -6.54
N ILE A 33 5.35 5.85 -5.66
CA ILE A 33 6.63 5.18 -5.95
C ILE A 33 6.42 3.69 -6.26
N PRO A 34 5.75 2.87 -5.41
CA PRO A 34 5.52 1.45 -5.72
C PRO A 34 4.74 1.27 -7.02
N GLU A 35 3.67 2.05 -7.22
CA GLU A 35 2.81 1.99 -8.41
C GLU A 35 3.58 2.24 -9.70
N THR A 36 4.53 3.18 -9.67
CA THR A 36 5.35 3.50 -10.84
C THR A 36 6.25 2.32 -11.22
N ILE A 37 6.79 1.60 -10.24
CA ILE A 37 7.65 0.44 -10.46
C ILE A 37 6.84 -0.71 -11.09
N ASP A 38 5.65 -0.98 -10.56
CA ASP A 38 4.79 -2.04 -11.07
C ASP A 38 4.25 -1.72 -12.47
N ALA A 39 3.91 -0.45 -12.73
CA ALA A 39 3.53 0.02 -14.06
C ALA A 39 4.65 -0.20 -15.09
N ILE A 40 5.91 0.05 -14.73
CA ILE A 40 7.04 -0.22 -15.61
C ILE A 40 7.10 -1.72 -15.96
N ARG A 41 7.01 -2.62 -14.98
CA ARG A 41 7.09 -4.07 -15.23
C ARG A 41 5.93 -4.59 -16.08
N ALA A 42 4.74 -4.03 -15.88
CA ALA A 42 3.55 -4.33 -16.69
C ALA A 42 3.73 -3.86 -18.15
N LEU A 43 4.21 -2.63 -18.36
CA LEU A 43 4.43 -2.07 -19.70
C LEU A 43 5.54 -2.78 -20.47
N THR A 44 6.60 -3.20 -19.79
CA THR A 44 7.73 -3.91 -20.41
C THR A 44 7.47 -5.41 -20.57
N GLY A 45 6.39 -5.94 -20.00
CA GLY A 45 6.08 -7.37 -19.99
C GLY A 45 7.14 -8.21 -19.25
N THR A 46 7.89 -7.60 -18.32
CA THR A 46 8.96 -8.28 -17.59
C THR A 46 8.43 -9.22 -16.51
N ILE A 47 7.27 -8.90 -15.94
CA ILE A 47 6.51 -9.77 -15.04
C ILE A 47 5.07 -9.76 -15.52
N SER A 48 4.47 -10.94 -15.69
CA SER A 48 3.10 -11.10 -16.18
C SER A 48 2.04 -11.17 -15.06
N SER A 49 2.43 -11.59 -13.86
CA SER A 49 1.56 -11.59 -12.67
C SER A 49 1.66 -10.25 -11.95
N ALA A 50 0.51 -9.63 -11.70
CA ALA A 50 0.44 -8.41 -10.90
C ALA A 50 0.89 -8.66 -9.46
N GLU A 51 0.46 -9.80 -8.89
CA GLU A 51 0.76 -10.21 -7.52
C GLU A 51 2.26 -10.42 -7.31
N GLU A 52 2.95 -11.02 -8.29
CA GLU A 52 4.40 -11.19 -8.26
C GLU A 52 5.13 -9.83 -8.32
N SER A 53 4.65 -8.89 -9.14
CA SER A 53 5.25 -7.56 -9.25
C SER A 53 5.12 -6.79 -7.94
N ILE A 54 3.92 -6.75 -7.37
CA ILE A 54 3.61 -6.06 -6.11
C ILE A 54 4.45 -6.64 -4.98
N ALA A 55 4.45 -7.97 -4.81
CA ALA A 55 5.24 -8.62 -3.75
C ALA A 55 6.74 -8.32 -3.88
N LYS A 56 7.26 -8.20 -5.11
CA LYS A 56 8.65 -7.83 -5.35
C LYS A 56 8.93 -6.37 -5.01
N THR A 57 8.00 -5.46 -5.33
CA THR A 57 8.09 -4.04 -4.98
C THR A 57 8.02 -3.85 -3.47
N ASP A 58 7.06 -4.50 -2.80
CA ASP A 58 6.87 -4.44 -1.37
C ASP A 58 8.11 -4.91 -0.61
N ALA A 59 8.65 -6.08 -0.99
CA ALA A 59 9.86 -6.62 -0.39
C ALA A 59 11.09 -5.72 -0.60
N ALA A 60 11.17 -5.02 -1.74
CA ALA A 60 12.28 -4.12 -2.04
C ALA A 60 12.19 -2.77 -1.32
N LEU A 61 10.99 -2.25 -1.12
CA LEU A 61 10.72 -0.97 -0.46
C LEU A 61 10.48 -1.12 1.05
N GLY A 62 10.35 -2.35 1.53
CA GLY A 62 10.11 -2.65 2.93
C GLY A 62 8.65 -2.44 3.37
N ILE A 63 7.71 -2.50 2.43
CA ILE A 63 6.27 -2.29 2.66
C ILE A 63 5.71 -3.48 3.45
N GLY A 64 4.90 -3.20 4.48
CA GLY A 64 4.27 -4.24 5.31
C GLY A 64 5.17 -4.87 6.40
N LEU A 65 6.47 -4.55 6.46
CA LEU A 65 7.37 -5.04 7.51
C LEU A 65 6.94 -4.64 8.92
N LEU A 66 6.35 -3.46 9.08
CA LEU A 66 5.81 -3.00 10.37
C LEU A 66 4.64 -3.87 10.84
N THR A 67 3.76 -4.26 9.92
CA THR A 67 2.63 -5.16 10.20
C THR A 67 3.12 -6.55 10.61
N GLU A 68 4.12 -7.09 9.91
CA GLU A 68 4.72 -8.39 10.22
C GLU A 68 5.47 -8.41 11.56
N THR A 69 6.21 -7.34 11.87
CA THR A 69 6.99 -7.24 13.10
C THR A 69 6.15 -6.96 14.34
N LEU A 70 5.00 -6.27 14.19
CA LEU A 70 4.09 -5.97 15.30
C LEU A 70 3.03 -7.06 15.54
N GLY A 71 3.05 -8.16 14.78
CA GLY A 71 2.20 -9.34 15.03
C GLY A 71 0.70 -9.10 14.90
N GLN A 72 0.29 -8.03 14.21
CA GLN A 72 -1.11 -7.74 13.94
C GLN A 72 -1.50 -8.42 12.62
N ARG A 73 -2.05 -9.63 12.73
CA ARG A 73 -2.76 -10.33 11.66
C ARG A 73 -4.25 -10.29 11.91
#